data_AF-A0A832XPH7-F1
#
_entry.id   AF-A0A832XPH7-F1
#
_cell.length_a   1.000
_cell.length_b   1.000
_cell.length_c   1.000
_cell.angle_alpha   90.00
_cell.angle_beta   90.00
_cell.angle_gamma   90.00
#
_symmetry.space_group_name_H-M   'P 1'
#
loop_
_entity.id
_entity.type
_entity.pdbx_description
1 polymer ?
#
loop_
_entity_poly.entity_id
_entity_poly.type
_entity_poly.pdbx_seq_one_letter_code
_entity_poly.pdbx_strand_id
1 'polypeptide(L)'
;SAAAGVTIARKQDSEPFEAIRHYSEPVVTVAVEPKAMKDLPKFIDALRGLAKADASLEVSTNSETGEALLAGMGELHLEITVYRLEEERGIKVKVSEPIVVYRESIQSENAGRAFEGKSPNRHNRFYIEAEPLAEDVVQALRDGHFGDGNVRNKDSKAVGDKFAEFGMEKNLMRKIFAISGTNVLVNDTKGIQNLHETRELIIDGFNEVCKKGPLAEEPLMGVMLRLVDAKLHEDAIHRGPAQTIPAVRNACRGALIRSGPVILEPMQNIRIDAPNDVIGGVTREVTNRRGVIEDMPIDGGTASVIGKMPVAESFGFSNDIRAATQGRAIWNTENAGFEILPRSLLEKIVGEIRERKGLKPEVPGEAYYTD
;
A
#
# COMPACT_ATOMS: atom_id res chain seq x y z
N SER A 1 9.83 26.71 -4.66
CA SER A 1 10.62 25.74 -5.46
C SER A 1 9.66 25.10 -6.45
N ALA A 2 9.91 25.23 -7.75
CA ALA A 2 9.10 24.54 -8.75
C ALA A 2 9.35 23.02 -8.65
N ALA A 3 8.29 22.28 -8.37
CA ALA A 3 8.18 20.84 -8.49
C ALA A 3 6.88 20.54 -9.25
N ALA A 4 6.75 19.35 -9.83
CA ALA A 4 5.52 18.94 -10.48
C ALA A 4 4.34 18.98 -9.47
N GLY A 5 3.20 19.53 -9.88
CA GLY A 5 1.99 19.62 -9.03
C GLY A 5 1.94 20.80 -8.05
N VAL A 6 2.93 21.71 -8.05
CA VAL A 6 2.90 22.88 -7.15
C VAL A 6 2.03 24.01 -7.72
N THR A 7 1.00 24.40 -6.97
CA THR A 7 0.15 25.55 -7.32
C THR A 7 0.81 26.86 -6.92
N ILE A 8 1.03 27.75 -7.89
CA ILE A 8 1.54 29.11 -7.64
C ILE A 8 0.37 30.08 -7.69
N ALA A 9 0.04 30.69 -6.56
CA ALA A 9 -1.03 31.67 -6.45
C ALA A 9 -0.53 33.00 -5.84
N ARG A 10 -1.19 34.10 -6.21
CA ARG A 10 -0.85 35.46 -5.74
C ARG A 10 -1.35 35.74 -4.32
N LYS A 11 -2.40 35.03 -3.88
CA LYS A 11 -2.96 35.08 -2.52
C LYS A 11 -2.56 33.82 -1.77
N GLN A 12 -2.10 33.97 -0.53
CA GLN A 12 -1.56 32.88 0.28
C GLN A 12 -2.63 31.85 0.71
N ASP A 13 -3.90 32.26 0.79
CA ASP A 13 -5.06 31.41 1.15
C ASP A 13 -5.79 30.80 -0.06
N SER A 14 -5.15 30.70 -1.22
CA SER A 14 -5.79 30.11 -2.39
C SER A 14 -5.79 28.58 -2.27
N GLU A 15 -6.92 27.95 -2.59
CA GLU A 15 -7.01 26.49 -2.64
C GLU A 15 -6.04 25.95 -3.71
N PRO A 16 -5.14 25.02 -3.35
CA PRO A 16 -4.20 24.45 -4.32
C PRO A 16 -4.95 23.56 -5.33
N PHE A 17 -4.45 23.50 -6.57
CA PHE A 17 -4.84 22.46 -7.52
C PHE A 17 -4.51 21.08 -6.96
N GLU A 18 -5.28 20.08 -7.40
CA GLU A 18 -5.07 18.69 -7.06
C GLU A 18 -3.62 18.26 -7.39
N ALA A 19 -3.02 17.49 -6.47
CA ALA A 19 -1.69 16.97 -6.68
C ALA A 19 -1.69 16.04 -7.91
N ILE A 20 -0.65 16.15 -8.75
CA ILE A 20 -0.43 15.19 -9.84
C ILE A 20 -0.11 13.85 -9.16
N ARG A 21 -1.10 12.98 -9.07
CA ARG A 21 -0.93 11.60 -8.61
C ARG A 21 -0.51 10.77 -9.80
N HIS A 22 0.67 10.15 -9.72
CA HIS A 22 0.99 9.08 -10.65
C HIS A 22 0.07 7.91 -10.36
N TYR A 23 -0.49 7.31 -11.42
CA TYR A 23 -1.51 6.28 -11.33
C TYR A 23 -1.02 4.96 -10.70
N SER A 24 0.29 4.85 -10.41
CA SER A 24 0.93 3.62 -9.99
C SER A 24 1.77 3.84 -8.75
N GLU A 25 1.41 3.13 -7.68
CA GLU A 25 2.22 3.04 -6.48
C GLU A 25 3.50 2.22 -6.77
N PRO A 26 4.64 2.54 -6.13
CA PRO A 26 5.84 1.72 -6.24
C PRO A 26 5.61 0.34 -5.63
N VAL A 27 6.04 -0.71 -6.35
CA VAL A 27 5.76 -2.12 -6.03
C VAL A 27 7.00 -2.94 -5.70
N VAL A 28 8.20 -2.40 -5.96
CA VAL A 28 9.48 -3.02 -5.62
C VAL A 28 10.30 -2.05 -4.79
N THR A 29 10.93 -2.54 -3.71
CA THR A 29 11.83 -1.76 -2.85
C THR A 29 13.22 -2.41 -2.79
N VAL A 30 14.27 -1.61 -2.85
CA VAL A 30 15.66 -2.02 -2.56
C VAL A 30 16.26 -1.12 -1.49
N ALA A 31 17.07 -1.68 -0.60
CA ALA A 31 17.91 -0.91 0.30
C ALA A 31 19.24 -0.59 -0.37
N VAL A 32 19.66 0.68 -0.30
CA VAL A 32 20.89 1.18 -0.90
C VAL A 32 21.70 1.90 0.16
N GLU A 33 22.98 1.54 0.28
CA GLU A 33 23.94 2.19 1.17
C GLU A 33 25.20 2.62 0.40
N PRO A 34 25.77 3.81 0.69
CA PRO A 34 27.04 4.21 0.11
C PRO A 34 28.18 3.34 0.68
N LYS A 35 29.09 2.87 -0.18
CA LYS A 35 30.25 2.07 0.26
C LYS A 35 31.20 2.86 1.17
N ALA A 36 31.22 4.19 1.04
CA ALA A 36 32.07 5.06 1.84
C ALA A 36 31.23 6.10 2.60
N MET A 37 31.37 6.12 3.93
CA MET A 37 30.63 7.04 4.81
C MET A 37 30.85 8.52 4.49
N LYS A 38 32.01 8.87 3.89
CA LYS A 38 32.33 10.23 3.44
C LYS A 38 31.38 10.74 2.35
N ASP A 39 30.76 9.84 1.58
CA ASP A 39 29.91 10.17 0.44
C ASP A 39 28.43 10.26 0.86
N LEU A 40 28.09 10.00 2.13
CA LEU A 40 26.71 10.01 2.64
C LEU A 40 25.97 11.34 2.38
N PRO A 41 26.56 12.54 2.58
CA PRO A 41 25.86 13.79 2.28
C PRO A 41 25.54 13.93 0.78
N LYS A 42 26.51 13.59 -0.08
CA LYS A 42 26.33 13.62 -1.55
C LYS A 42 25.31 12.59 -2.01
N PHE A 43 25.28 11.43 -1.37
CA PHE A 43 24.33 10.35 -1.63
C PHE A 43 22.90 10.80 -1.35
N ILE A 44 22.64 11.39 -0.19
CA ILE A 44 21.30 11.90 0.17
C ILE A 44 20.84 12.98 -0.82
N ASP A 45 21.72 13.91 -1.18
CA ASP A 45 21.39 14.97 -2.15
C ASP A 45 21.14 14.41 -3.56
N ALA A 46 21.91 13.42 -3.99
CA ALA A 46 21.72 12.74 -5.26
C ALA A 46 20.39 11.99 -5.32
N LEU A 47 20.03 11.25 -4.27
CA LEU A 47 18.75 10.53 -4.19
C LEU A 47 17.56 11.49 -4.22
N ARG A 48 17.62 12.62 -3.50
CA ARG A 48 16.58 13.65 -3.57
C ARG A 48 16.46 14.25 -4.98
N GLY A 49 17.58 14.39 -5.68
CA GLY A 49 17.61 14.82 -7.08
C GLY A 49 16.93 13.83 -8.01
N LEU A 50 17.17 12.53 -7.81
CA LEU A 50 16.55 11.45 -8.59
C LEU A 50 15.05 11.37 -8.33
N ALA A 51 14.61 11.38 -7.08
CA ALA A 51 13.18 11.39 -6.70
C ALA A 51 12.43 12.62 -7.23
N LYS A 52 13.13 13.75 -7.40
CA LYS A 52 12.54 14.94 -8.02
C LYS A 52 12.44 14.82 -9.54
N ALA A 53 13.34 14.06 -10.18
CA ALA A 53 13.36 13.86 -11.62
C ALA A 53 12.39 12.77 -12.07
N ASP A 54 12.18 11.75 -11.24
CA ASP A 54 11.26 10.64 -11.47
C ASP A 54 10.21 10.58 -10.36
N ALA A 55 8.98 10.90 -10.71
CA ALA A 55 7.86 10.91 -9.77
C ALA A 55 7.31 9.51 -9.44
N SER A 56 7.77 8.47 -10.12
CA SER A 56 7.46 7.06 -9.80
C SER A 56 8.48 6.42 -8.84
N LEU A 57 9.51 7.18 -8.43
CA LEU A 57 10.53 6.77 -7.48
C LEU A 57 10.28 7.41 -6.12
N GLU A 58 10.03 6.59 -5.11
CA GLU A 58 9.95 7.02 -3.72
C GLU A 58 11.26 6.70 -2.99
N VAL A 59 11.72 7.67 -2.18
CA VAL A 59 12.96 7.54 -1.41
C VAL A 59 12.66 7.80 0.05
N SER A 60 12.99 6.82 0.89
CA SER A 60 12.97 6.96 2.35
C SER A 60 14.38 6.77 2.89
N THR A 61 14.85 7.69 3.73
CA THR A 61 16.21 7.64 4.29
C THR A 61 16.15 7.41 5.79
N ASN A 62 16.89 6.42 6.28
CA ASN A 62 17.08 6.23 7.72
C ASN A 62 18.33 6.99 8.19
N SER A 63 18.13 8.04 8.97
CA SER A 63 19.20 8.88 9.51
C SER A 63 20.12 8.15 10.48
N GLU A 64 19.66 7.05 11.08
CA GLU A 64 20.40 6.29 12.09
C GLU A 64 21.32 5.22 11.47
N THR A 65 20.83 4.50 10.44
CA THR A 65 21.62 3.46 9.75
C THR A 65 22.40 3.99 8.55
N GLY A 66 21.99 5.14 8.00
CA GLY A 66 22.56 5.67 6.76
C GLY A 66 22.07 4.93 5.50
N GLU A 67 21.14 3.99 5.66
CA GLU A 67 20.50 3.26 4.56
C GLU A 67 19.37 4.10 3.96
N ALA A 68 19.23 4.00 2.64
CA ALA A 68 18.08 4.53 1.92
C ALA A 68 17.27 3.39 1.30
N LEU A 69 15.95 3.43 1.46
CA LEU A 69 15.01 2.57 0.75
C LEU A 69 14.59 3.30 -0.53
N LEU A 70 14.84 2.68 -1.67
CA LEU A 70 14.35 3.11 -2.98
C LEU A 70 13.19 2.23 -3.39
N ALA A 71 12.01 2.81 -3.55
CA ALA A 71 10.83 2.11 -4.02
C ALA A 71 10.45 2.59 -5.42
N GLY A 72 10.19 1.67 -6.34
CA GLY A 72 9.89 1.96 -7.74
C GLY A 72 8.99 0.92 -8.39
N MET A 73 8.82 1.08 -9.70
CA MET A 73 7.90 0.29 -10.54
C MET A 73 8.33 -1.17 -10.80
N GLY A 74 9.62 -1.48 -10.69
CA GLY A 74 10.14 -2.81 -11.02
C GLY A 74 11.67 -2.91 -10.87
N GLU A 75 12.19 -4.13 -11.00
CA GLU A 75 13.63 -4.43 -10.87
C GLU A 75 14.48 -3.57 -11.83
N LEU A 76 14.17 -3.60 -13.13
CA LEU A 76 14.92 -2.86 -14.15
C LEU A 76 14.93 -1.34 -13.89
N HIS A 77 13.82 -0.79 -13.39
CA HIS A 77 13.74 0.63 -13.06
C HIS A 77 14.72 0.98 -11.91
N LEU A 78 14.79 0.14 -10.87
CA LEU A 78 15.70 0.34 -9.76
C LEU A 78 17.17 0.10 -10.16
N GLU A 79 17.43 -0.90 -11.01
CA GLU A 79 18.77 -1.14 -11.57
C GLU A 79 19.30 0.07 -12.35
N ILE A 80 18.46 0.66 -13.22
CA ILE A 80 18.82 1.87 -13.97
C ILE A 80 19.05 3.04 -13.01
N THR A 81 18.21 3.18 -11.98
CA THR A 81 18.35 4.26 -10.97
C THR A 81 19.68 4.15 -10.23
N VAL A 82 20.05 2.94 -9.80
CA VAL A 82 21.35 2.66 -9.17
C VAL A 82 22.50 2.92 -10.15
N TYR A 83 22.38 2.46 -11.39
CA TYR A 83 23.40 2.70 -12.42
C TYR A 83 23.65 4.20 -12.63
N ARG A 84 22.60 5.01 -12.73
CA ARG A 84 22.72 6.47 -12.85
C ARG A 84 23.37 7.09 -11.62
N LEU A 85 23.07 6.58 -10.44
CA LEU A 85 23.73 7.03 -9.21
C LEU A 85 25.23 6.71 -9.22
N GLU A 86 25.62 5.53 -9.67
CA GLU A 86 27.03 5.15 -9.72
C GLU A 86 27.82 5.90 -10.81
N GLU A 87 27.27 5.98 -12.02
CA GLU A 87 27.99 6.50 -13.20
C GLU A 87 27.86 8.02 -13.35
N GLU A 88 26.67 8.60 -13.14
CA GLU A 88 26.48 10.06 -13.29
C GLU A 88 26.98 10.82 -12.07
N ARG A 89 26.92 10.22 -10.87
CA ARG A 89 27.31 10.88 -9.60
C ARG A 89 28.61 10.37 -9.01
N GLY A 90 29.16 9.26 -9.51
CA GLY A 90 30.42 8.69 -9.03
C GLY A 90 30.33 8.10 -7.62
N ILE A 91 29.14 7.75 -7.14
CA ILE A 91 28.92 7.23 -5.78
C ILE A 91 28.74 5.72 -5.87
N LYS A 92 29.72 4.96 -5.38
CA LYS A 92 29.60 3.51 -5.34
C LYS A 92 28.72 3.08 -4.18
N VAL A 93 27.72 2.25 -4.49
CA VAL A 93 26.72 1.81 -3.52
C VAL A 93 26.72 0.29 -3.38
N LYS A 94 26.16 -0.20 -2.28
CA LYS A 94 25.72 -1.60 -2.16
C LYS A 94 24.20 -1.59 -2.19
N VAL A 95 23.64 -2.61 -2.83
CA VAL A 95 22.21 -2.77 -3.04
C VAL A 95 21.80 -4.10 -2.44
N SER A 96 20.71 -4.12 -1.69
CA SER A 96 20.10 -5.36 -1.19
C SER A 96 19.36 -6.10 -2.31
N GLU A 97 18.92 -7.32 -2.03
CA GLU A 97 17.95 -7.99 -2.92
C GLU A 97 16.65 -7.17 -3.01
N PRO A 98 16.00 -7.12 -4.19
CA PRO A 98 14.72 -6.45 -4.36
C PRO A 98 13.61 -7.17 -3.62
N ILE A 99 12.75 -6.39 -2.96
CA ILE A 99 11.63 -6.88 -2.18
C ILE A 99 10.35 -6.35 -2.81
N VAL A 100 9.37 -7.24 -2.97
CA VAL A 100 8.03 -6.85 -3.41
C VAL A 100 7.26 -6.25 -2.25
N VAL A 101 6.59 -5.14 -2.53
CA VAL A 101 5.69 -4.47 -1.59
C VAL A 101 4.31 -5.10 -1.72
N TYR A 102 3.92 -5.87 -0.69
CA TYR A 102 2.60 -6.47 -0.61
C TYR A 102 1.60 -5.49 0.02
N ARG A 103 0.33 -5.87 -0.03
CA ARG A 103 -0.75 -5.16 0.69
C ARG A 103 -1.57 -6.15 1.47
N GLU A 104 -2.22 -5.69 2.53
CA GLU A 104 -3.16 -6.50 3.32
C GLU A 104 -4.60 -6.02 3.07
N SER A 105 -5.55 -6.95 3.05
CA SER A 105 -6.97 -6.66 2.90
C SER A 105 -7.81 -7.74 3.58
N ILE A 106 -9.12 -7.73 3.37
CA ILE A 106 -10.06 -8.72 3.93
C ILE A 106 -11.00 -9.24 2.83
N GLN A 107 -11.44 -10.49 2.95
CA GLN A 107 -12.40 -11.10 2.01
C GLN A 107 -13.84 -11.10 2.52
N SER A 108 -14.03 -10.95 3.82
CA SER A 108 -15.31 -11.10 4.51
C SER A 108 -15.57 -9.88 5.38
N GLU A 109 -16.79 -9.78 5.90
CA GLU A 109 -17.16 -8.80 6.91
C GLU A 109 -17.36 -9.49 8.27
N ASN A 110 -17.20 -8.72 9.35
CA ASN A 110 -17.57 -9.15 10.70
C ASN A 110 -18.80 -8.42 11.26
N ALA A 111 -19.70 -7.96 10.37
CA ALA A 111 -20.94 -7.28 10.75
C ALA A 111 -21.73 -8.06 11.81
N GLY A 112 -22.16 -7.37 12.88
CA GLY A 112 -22.85 -7.97 14.03
C GLY A 112 -21.94 -8.75 14.99
N ARG A 113 -20.63 -8.83 14.71
CA ARG A 113 -19.61 -9.50 15.53
C ARG A 113 -18.41 -8.58 15.74
N ALA A 114 -18.70 -7.33 16.13
CA ALA A 114 -17.70 -6.32 16.44
C ALA A 114 -16.59 -6.86 17.36
N PHE A 115 -15.35 -6.48 17.07
CA PHE A 115 -14.21 -6.84 17.89
C PHE A 115 -14.00 -5.79 18.98
N GLU A 116 -13.88 -6.22 20.22
CA GLU A 116 -13.65 -5.35 21.39
C GLU A 116 -12.14 -5.13 21.58
N GLY A 117 -11.67 -3.90 21.38
CA GLY A 117 -10.34 -3.48 21.85
C GLY A 117 -10.43 -2.74 23.17
N LYS A 118 -9.56 -3.11 24.12
CA LYS A 118 -9.50 -2.54 25.48
C LYS A 118 -8.28 -1.65 25.61
N SER A 119 -8.41 -0.55 26.35
CA SER A 119 -7.25 0.24 26.76
C SER A 119 -6.41 -0.53 27.80
N PRO A 120 -5.11 -0.23 27.91
CA PRO A 120 -4.24 -0.81 28.94
C PRO A 120 -4.79 -0.67 30.36
N ASN A 121 -5.44 0.46 30.69
CA ASN A 121 -6.11 0.66 31.98
C ASN A 121 -7.51 0.02 32.10
N ARG A 122 -7.99 -0.65 31.04
CA ARG A 122 -9.30 -1.34 30.93
C ARG A 122 -10.54 -0.46 31.12
N HIS A 123 -10.38 0.86 31.20
CA HIS A 123 -11.49 1.80 31.35
C HIS A 123 -12.19 2.10 30.02
N ASN A 124 -11.45 2.06 28.91
CA ASN A 124 -11.97 2.36 27.58
C ASN A 124 -12.09 1.11 26.75
N ARG A 125 -13.17 1.02 25.99
CA ARG A 125 -13.47 -0.09 25.09
C ARG A 125 -13.96 0.47 23.76
N PHE A 126 -13.47 -0.08 22.66
CA PHE A 126 -13.89 0.29 21.32
C PHE A 126 -14.34 -0.98 20.60
N TYR A 127 -15.49 -0.91 19.95
CA TYR A 127 -16.06 -2.02 19.19
C TYR A 127 -16.00 -1.67 17.71
N ILE A 128 -15.17 -2.42 16.98
CA ILE A 128 -14.90 -2.17 15.56
C ILE A 128 -15.43 -3.32 14.70
N GLU A 129 -16.10 -2.96 13.62
CA GLU A 129 -16.43 -3.84 12.51
C GLU A 129 -15.58 -3.47 11.28
N ALA A 130 -15.26 -4.45 10.46
CA ALA A 130 -14.50 -4.33 9.23
C ALA A 130 -15.31 -4.93 8.08
N GLU A 131 -15.33 -4.24 6.95
CA GLU A 131 -15.96 -4.68 5.72
C GLU A 131 -15.07 -4.30 4.50
N PRO A 132 -14.97 -5.19 3.49
CA PRO A 132 -14.20 -4.88 2.28
C PRO A 132 -14.91 -3.80 1.47
N LEU A 133 -14.16 -2.86 0.92
CA LEU A 133 -14.69 -1.89 -0.02
C LEU A 133 -14.83 -2.53 -1.41
N ALA A 134 -15.87 -2.14 -2.14
CA ALA A 134 -16.05 -2.54 -3.52
C ALA A 134 -14.94 -1.95 -4.41
N GLU A 135 -14.57 -2.68 -5.48
CA GLU A 135 -13.43 -2.33 -6.35
C GLU A 135 -13.56 -0.95 -6.98
N ASP A 136 -14.77 -0.54 -7.35
CA ASP A 136 -15.09 0.78 -7.88
C ASP A 136 -14.83 1.90 -6.87
N VAL A 137 -15.18 1.71 -5.60
CA VAL A 137 -14.88 2.64 -4.51
C VAL A 137 -13.38 2.72 -4.25
N VAL A 138 -12.69 1.58 -4.26
CA VAL A 138 -11.22 1.51 -4.09
C VAL A 138 -10.52 2.26 -5.21
N GLN A 139 -10.97 2.10 -6.45
CA GLN A 139 -10.41 2.82 -7.59
C GLN A 139 -10.67 4.32 -7.48
N ALA A 140 -11.89 4.73 -7.13
CA ALA A 140 -12.21 6.14 -6.93
C ALA A 140 -11.40 6.79 -5.79
N LEU A 141 -11.08 6.04 -4.73
CA LEU A 141 -10.17 6.45 -3.66
C LEU A 141 -8.74 6.66 -4.16
N ARG A 142 -8.21 5.73 -4.97
CA ARG A 142 -6.87 5.86 -5.60
C ARG A 142 -6.79 7.09 -6.49
N ASP A 143 -7.80 7.27 -7.34
CA ASP A 143 -7.92 8.40 -8.26
C ASP A 143 -8.07 9.74 -7.52
N GLY A 144 -8.38 9.72 -6.22
CA GLY A 144 -8.40 10.90 -5.36
C GLY A 144 -9.73 11.63 -5.30
N HIS A 145 -10.82 11.02 -5.78
CA HIS A 145 -12.16 11.64 -5.82
C HIS A 145 -12.67 12.12 -4.44
N PHE A 146 -12.20 11.48 -3.37
CA PHE A 146 -12.64 11.73 -1.99
C PHE A 146 -11.66 12.57 -1.15
N GLY A 147 -10.45 12.85 -1.65
CA GLY A 147 -9.34 13.37 -0.85
C GLY A 147 -8.71 12.32 0.06
N ASP A 148 -7.79 12.74 0.93
CA ASP A 148 -7.09 11.87 1.89
C ASP A 148 -6.92 12.58 3.24
N GLY A 149 -6.89 11.81 4.34
CA GLY A 149 -6.71 12.30 5.70
C GLY A 149 -8.01 12.53 6.50
N ASN A 150 -7.91 13.38 7.53
CA ASN A 150 -8.98 13.59 8.51
C ASN A 150 -10.13 14.40 7.90
N VAL A 151 -11.34 13.84 7.90
CA VAL A 151 -12.51 14.52 7.32
C VAL A 151 -13.12 15.46 8.36
N ARG A 152 -13.10 16.77 8.14
CA ARG A 152 -13.70 17.72 9.09
C ARG A 152 -15.23 17.62 9.07
N ASN A 153 -15.89 17.90 10.19
CA ASN A 153 -17.36 17.82 10.31
C ASN A 153 -18.11 18.63 9.24
N LYS A 154 -17.56 19.77 8.81
CA LYS A 154 -18.14 20.62 7.76
C LYS A 154 -18.13 19.94 6.38
N ASP A 155 -17.15 19.08 6.13
CA ASP A 155 -16.92 18.43 4.84
C ASP A 155 -17.55 17.03 4.79
N SER A 156 -17.87 16.43 5.95
CA SER A 156 -18.46 15.09 6.08
C SER A 156 -19.75 14.90 5.27
N LYS A 157 -20.57 15.94 5.11
CA LYS A 157 -21.78 15.87 4.29
C LYS A 157 -21.45 15.72 2.81
N ALA A 158 -20.50 16.51 2.30
CA ALA A 158 -20.10 16.47 0.90
C ALA A 158 -19.38 15.15 0.58
N VAL A 159 -18.47 14.72 1.46
CA VAL A 159 -17.76 13.44 1.31
C VAL A 159 -18.73 12.26 1.35
N GLY A 160 -19.68 12.24 2.30
CA GLY A 160 -20.69 11.19 2.37
C GLY A 160 -21.64 11.15 1.17
N ASP A 161 -21.99 12.32 0.62
CA ASP A 161 -22.80 12.41 -0.60
C ASP A 161 -22.03 11.86 -1.82
N LYS A 162 -20.71 12.11 -1.91
CA LYS A 162 -19.85 11.50 -2.94
C LYS A 162 -19.80 9.97 -2.83
N PHE A 163 -19.60 9.41 -1.64
CA PHE A 163 -19.55 7.94 -1.48
C PHE A 163 -20.89 7.27 -1.84
N ALA A 164 -22.01 7.97 -1.66
CA ALA A 164 -23.32 7.47 -2.06
C ALA A 164 -23.49 7.35 -3.58
N GLU A 165 -22.76 8.15 -4.38
CA GLU A 165 -22.73 8.01 -5.85
C GLU A 165 -22.10 6.69 -6.29
N PHE A 166 -21.21 6.13 -5.45
CA PHE A 166 -20.58 4.81 -5.63
C PHE A 166 -21.31 3.69 -4.85
N GLY A 167 -22.60 3.88 -4.54
CA GLY A 167 -23.44 2.83 -3.96
C GLY A 167 -23.33 2.61 -2.45
N MET A 168 -22.53 3.40 -1.72
CA MET A 168 -22.42 3.28 -0.26
C MET A 168 -23.61 3.93 0.49
N GLU A 169 -23.87 3.48 1.72
CA GLU A 169 -24.99 4.01 2.52
C GLU A 169 -24.72 5.46 2.97
N LYS A 170 -25.55 6.36 2.46
CA LYS A 170 -25.36 7.80 2.59
C LYS A 170 -25.29 8.30 4.03
N ASN A 171 -26.13 7.80 4.94
CA ASN A 171 -26.18 8.31 6.32
C ASN A 171 -24.99 7.85 7.15
N LEU A 172 -24.49 6.64 6.89
CA LEU A 172 -23.28 6.07 7.44
C LEU A 172 -22.07 6.87 6.97
N MET A 173 -21.94 7.10 5.66
CA MET A 173 -20.78 7.81 5.10
C MET A 173 -20.71 9.29 5.50
N ARG A 174 -21.83 9.91 5.84
CA ARG A 174 -21.86 11.26 6.43
C ARG A 174 -21.23 11.35 7.82
N LYS A 175 -21.01 10.22 8.48
CA LYS A 175 -20.34 10.11 9.79
C LYS A 175 -18.88 9.65 9.65
N ILE A 176 -18.28 9.81 8.47
CA ILE A 176 -16.88 9.49 8.21
C ILE A 176 -15.93 10.27 9.12
N PHE A 177 -14.92 9.57 9.66
CA PHE A 177 -13.89 10.14 10.51
C PHE A 177 -12.63 10.49 9.72
N ALA A 178 -12.12 9.55 8.93
CA ALA A 178 -10.89 9.71 8.18
C ALA A 178 -10.86 8.79 6.95
N ILE A 179 -10.06 9.20 5.97
CA ILE A 179 -9.63 8.39 4.83
C ILE A 179 -8.11 8.24 4.96
N SER A 180 -7.59 7.04 4.75
CA SER A 180 -6.14 6.78 4.74
C SER A 180 -5.81 5.91 3.54
N GLY A 181 -5.35 6.54 2.46
CA GLY A 181 -5.12 5.89 1.17
C GLY A 181 -6.44 5.33 0.63
N THR A 182 -6.53 4.01 0.49
CA THR A 182 -7.74 3.31 0.05
C THR A 182 -8.59 2.76 1.19
N ASN A 183 -8.34 3.18 2.43
CA ASN A 183 -9.04 2.71 3.61
C ASN A 183 -9.89 3.83 4.23
N VAL A 184 -11.02 3.46 4.83
CA VAL A 184 -11.97 4.42 5.39
C VAL A 184 -12.32 4.09 6.83
N LEU A 185 -12.37 5.10 7.70
CA LEU A 185 -12.86 4.99 9.07
C LEU A 185 -14.19 5.72 9.21
N VAL A 186 -15.24 5.02 9.65
CA VAL A 186 -16.58 5.59 9.84
C VAL A 186 -17.06 5.44 11.28
N ASN A 187 -17.74 6.46 11.79
CA ASN A 187 -18.41 6.41 13.07
C ASN A 187 -19.87 5.98 12.92
N ASP A 188 -20.19 4.79 13.41
CA ASP A 188 -21.55 4.26 13.46
C ASP A 188 -22.14 4.17 14.88
N THR A 189 -21.57 4.95 15.80
CA THR A 189 -22.06 5.02 17.19
C THR A 189 -23.27 5.93 17.35
N LYS A 190 -23.95 5.83 18.51
CA LYS A 190 -25.08 6.69 18.89
C LYS A 190 -24.92 7.20 20.32
N GLY A 191 -24.81 8.53 20.48
CA GLY A 191 -24.93 9.19 21.79
C GLY A 191 -23.79 8.96 22.78
N ILE A 192 -22.60 8.60 22.31
CA ILE A 192 -21.45 8.34 23.19
C ILE A 192 -20.85 9.66 23.68
N GLN A 193 -20.90 9.86 25.00
CA GLN A 193 -20.27 11.01 25.64
C GLN A 193 -18.75 10.97 25.44
N ASN A 194 -18.13 12.14 25.29
CA ASN A 194 -16.67 12.31 25.19
C ASN A 194 -16.01 11.67 23.95
N LEU A 195 -16.79 11.16 22.99
CA LEU A 195 -16.25 10.57 21.76
C LEU A 195 -15.60 11.64 20.85
N HIS A 196 -16.19 12.84 20.80
CA HIS A 196 -15.71 13.92 19.93
C HIS A 196 -14.30 14.40 20.26
N GLU A 197 -13.94 14.48 21.55
CA GLU A 197 -12.59 14.84 22.00
C GLU A 197 -11.59 13.69 21.87
N THR A 198 -12.09 12.44 21.84
CA THR A 198 -11.26 11.24 21.66
C THR A 198 -11.01 10.93 20.17
N ARG A 199 -11.72 11.63 19.27
CA ARG A 199 -11.74 11.38 17.83
C ARG A 199 -10.34 11.34 17.19
N GLU A 200 -9.49 12.32 17.48
CA GLU A 200 -8.16 12.41 16.87
C GLU A 200 -7.31 11.17 17.23
N LEU A 201 -7.38 10.72 18.48
CA LEU A 201 -6.68 9.53 18.95
C LEU A 201 -7.20 8.23 18.30
N ILE A 202 -8.49 8.18 17.98
CA ILE A 202 -9.08 7.05 17.23
C ILE A 202 -8.54 7.05 15.80
N ILE A 203 -8.47 8.22 15.16
CA ILE A 203 -7.92 8.36 13.81
C ILE A 203 -6.43 7.99 13.79
N ASP A 204 -5.65 8.38 14.79
CA ASP A 204 -4.24 7.99 14.88
C ASP A 204 -4.08 6.47 15.01
N GLY A 205 -4.87 5.82 15.86
CA GLY A 205 -4.88 4.35 15.97
C GLY A 205 -5.28 3.66 14.66
N PHE A 206 -6.25 4.20 13.92
CA PHE A 206 -6.60 3.73 12.59
C PHE A 206 -5.45 3.90 11.59
N ASN A 207 -4.82 5.07 11.54
CA ASN A 207 -3.72 5.37 10.63
C ASN A 207 -2.49 4.48 10.88
N GLU A 208 -2.20 4.11 12.14
CA GLU A 208 -1.16 3.14 12.46
C GLU A 208 -1.46 1.76 11.86
N VAL A 209 -2.72 1.33 11.92
CA VAL A 209 -3.17 0.04 11.37
C VAL A 209 -3.16 0.06 9.84
N CYS A 210 -3.55 1.17 9.22
CA CYS A 210 -3.47 1.34 7.76
C CYS A 210 -2.03 1.22 7.23
N LYS A 211 -1.05 1.69 8.00
CA LYS A 211 0.37 1.53 7.64
C LYS A 211 0.91 0.14 7.91
N LYS A 212 0.39 -0.54 8.93
CA LYS A 212 0.87 -1.84 9.41
C LYS A 212 -0.30 -2.77 9.75
N GLY A 213 -0.72 -3.55 8.75
CA GLY A 213 -1.75 -4.56 8.88
C GLY A 213 -1.40 -5.69 9.87
N PRO A 214 -2.38 -6.52 10.23
CA PRO A 214 -2.20 -7.56 11.24
C PRO A 214 -1.44 -8.81 10.76
N LEU A 215 -1.42 -9.14 9.46
CA LEU A 215 -0.79 -10.35 8.93
C LEU A 215 0.72 -10.24 8.94
N ALA A 216 1.29 -9.23 8.30
CA ALA A 216 2.71 -9.12 8.03
C ALA A 216 3.27 -7.71 8.24
N GLU A 217 2.48 -6.83 8.87
CA GLU A 217 2.75 -5.38 8.94
C GLU A 217 2.97 -4.75 7.56
N GLU A 218 2.26 -5.23 6.55
CA GLU A 218 2.19 -4.59 5.24
C GLU A 218 1.02 -3.57 5.21
N PRO A 219 1.06 -2.55 4.34
CA PRO A 219 0.01 -1.54 4.30
C PRO A 219 -1.36 -2.11 3.92
N LEU A 220 -2.42 -1.63 4.56
CA LEU A 220 -3.80 -2.04 4.27
C LEU A 220 -4.32 -1.40 2.99
N MET A 221 -5.23 -2.11 2.33
CA MET A 221 -5.81 -1.71 1.06
C MET A 221 -7.30 -2.09 1.01
N GLY A 222 -8.14 -1.11 0.69
CA GLY A 222 -9.54 -1.34 0.35
C GLY A 222 -10.41 -1.85 1.51
N VAL A 223 -10.20 -1.34 2.72
CA VAL A 223 -11.00 -1.73 3.89
C VAL A 223 -11.75 -0.54 4.49
N MET A 224 -13.01 -0.76 4.85
CA MET A 224 -13.74 0.15 5.74
C MET A 224 -13.79 -0.41 7.16
N LEU A 225 -13.39 0.42 8.12
CA LEU A 225 -13.51 0.14 9.55
C LEU A 225 -14.62 1.02 10.14
N ARG A 226 -15.56 0.41 10.85
CA ARG A 226 -16.70 1.06 11.48
C ARG A 226 -16.59 0.97 12.99
N LEU A 227 -16.57 2.12 13.64
CA LEU A 227 -16.76 2.21 15.10
C LEU A 227 -18.25 2.10 15.40
N VAL A 228 -18.70 0.94 15.88
CA VAL A 228 -20.13 0.67 16.13
C VAL A 228 -20.54 0.98 17.56
N ASP A 229 -19.62 0.84 18.51
CA ASP A 229 -19.85 1.21 19.91
C ASP A 229 -18.53 1.59 20.60
N ALA A 230 -18.61 2.32 21.71
CA ALA A 230 -17.48 2.64 22.56
C ALA A 230 -17.91 2.90 24.00
N LYS A 231 -17.10 2.46 24.95
CA LYS A 231 -17.20 2.84 26.36
C LYS A 231 -15.99 3.69 26.71
N LEU A 232 -16.22 4.92 27.13
CA LEU A 232 -15.16 5.87 27.49
C LEU A 232 -15.27 6.22 28.97
N HIS A 233 -14.12 6.35 29.63
CA HIS A 233 -14.06 6.90 31.00
C HIS A 233 -14.54 8.36 31.02
N GLU A 234 -15.04 8.86 32.15
CA GLU A 234 -15.48 10.26 32.24
C GLU A 234 -14.28 11.22 32.20
N ASP A 235 -13.27 10.96 33.03
CA ASP A 235 -12.08 11.82 33.08
C ASP A 235 -11.13 11.64 31.88
N ALA A 236 -10.68 12.76 31.32
CA ALA A 236 -9.75 12.80 30.19
C ALA A 236 -8.39 12.17 30.50
N ILE A 237 -7.95 12.19 31.77
CA ILE A 237 -6.68 11.58 32.20
C ILE A 237 -6.62 10.07 31.93
N HIS A 238 -7.78 9.41 31.91
CA HIS A 238 -7.89 7.97 31.66
C HIS A 238 -8.08 7.64 30.17
N ARG A 239 -8.06 8.64 29.29
CA ARG A 239 -8.36 8.55 27.84
C ARG A 239 -7.28 9.15 26.94
N GLY A 240 -6.11 9.42 27.49
CA GLY A 240 -4.98 9.96 26.73
C GLY A 240 -4.46 9.03 25.63
N PRO A 241 -3.49 9.50 24.82
CA PRO A 241 -2.96 8.76 23.67
C PRO A 241 -2.49 7.34 23.99
N ALA A 242 -1.77 7.17 25.10
CA ALA A 242 -1.26 5.88 25.56
C ALA A 242 -2.36 4.87 25.93
N GLN A 243 -3.60 5.32 26.12
CA GLN A 243 -4.74 4.47 26.43
C GLN A 243 -5.60 4.19 25.20
N THR A 244 -5.92 5.23 24.44
CA THR A 244 -6.85 5.16 23.31
C THR A 244 -6.23 4.53 22.07
N ILE A 245 -5.01 4.95 21.70
CA ILE A 245 -4.37 4.51 20.44
C ILE A 245 -4.15 2.99 20.44
N PRO A 246 -3.57 2.37 21.49
CA PRO A 246 -3.42 0.91 21.52
C PRO A 246 -4.76 0.16 21.51
N ALA A 247 -5.77 0.70 22.20
CA ALA A 247 -7.09 0.08 22.26
C ALA A 247 -7.75 0.02 20.88
N VAL A 248 -7.74 1.14 20.15
CA VAL A 248 -8.28 1.24 18.79
C VAL A 248 -7.46 0.40 17.82
N ARG A 249 -6.13 0.45 17.92
CA ARG A 249 -5.23 -0.38 17.09
C ARG A 249 -5.54 -1.87 17.25
N ASN A 250 -5.70 -2.35 18.48
CA ASN A 250 -6.05 -3.75 18.77
C ASN A 250 -7.47 -4.06 18.29
N ALA A 251 -8.44 -3.15 18.48
CA ALA A 251 -9.80 -3.31 17.97
C ALA A 251 -9.82 -3.51 16.45
N CYS A 252 -9.13 -2.64 15.71
CA CYS A 252 -9.04 -2.70 14.25
C CYS A 252 -8.31 -3.97 13.79
N ARG A 253 -7.14 -4.30 14.36
CA ARG A 253 -6.40 -5.51 13.98
C ARG A 253 -7.19 -6.78 14.28
N GLY A 254 -7.85 -6.86 15.43
CA GLY A 254 -8.73 -7.97 15.77
C GLY A 254 -9.94 -8.09 14.83
N ALA A 255 -10.57 -6.96 14.47
CA ALA A 255 -11.66 -6.93 13.49
C ALA A 255 -11.21 -7.43 12.10
N LEU A 256 -10.01 -7.02 11.65
CA LEU A 256 -9.43 -7.47 10.38
C LEU A 256 -9.15 -8.98 10.38
N ILE A 257 -8.54 -9.52 11.44
CA ILE A 257 -8.30 -10.96 11.57
C ILE A 257 -9.63 -11.75 11.56
N ARG A 258 -10.66 -11.25 12.24
CA ARG A 258 -11.99 -11.87 12.24
C ARG A 258 -12.67 -11.86 10.87
N SER A 259 -12.27 -10.95 9.99
CA SER A 259 -12.92 -10.69 8.70
C SER A 259 -12.29 -11.46 7.54
N GLY A 260 -11.49 -12.49 7.82
CA GLY A 260 -10.84 -13.31 6.79
C GLY A 260 -9.77 -12.51 6.05
N PRO A 261 -8.65 -12.20 6.73
CA PRO A 261 -7.59 -11.37 6.17
C PRO A 261 -6.90 -12.08 5.00
N VAL A 262 -6.51 -11.30 4.00
CA VAL A 262 -5.77 -11.73 2.83
C VAL A 262 -4.59 -10.82 2.58
N ILE A 263 -3.58 -11.35 1.88
CA ILE A 263 -2.49 -10.55 1.33
C ILE A 263 -2.72 -10.40 -0.17
N LEU A 264 -2.45 -9.20 -0.68
CA LEU A 264 -2.52 -8.88 -2.09
C LEU A 264 -1.09 -8.76 -2.63
N GLU A 265 -0.83 -9.43 -3.75
CA GLU A 265 0.41 -9.30 -4.49
C GLU A 265 0.26 -8.29 -5.63
N PRO A 266 1.28 -7.45 -5.90
CA PRO A 266 1.24 -6.56 -7.04
C PRO A 266 1.41 -7.34 -8.34
N MET A 267 0.61 -6.97 -9.33
CA MET A 267 0.59 -7.54 -10.67
C MET A 267 1.09 -6.52 -11.68
N GLN A 268 1.65 -7.01 -12.78
CA GLN A 268 2.02 -6.18 -13.92
C GLN A 268 1.41 -6.75 -15.20
N ASN A 269 0.90 -5.86 -16.04
CA ASN A 269 0.58 -6.16 -17.42
C ASN A 269 1.90 -6.31 -18.16
N ILE A 270 2.02 -7.37 -18.93
CA ILE A 270 3.19 -7.66 -19.77
C ILE A 270 2.76 -7.60 -21.23
N ARG A 271 3.62 -6.98 -22.04
CA ARG A 271 3.56 -7.12 -23.49
C ARG A 271 4.94 -7.50 -23.99
N ILE A 272 5.02 -8.62 -24.71
CA ILE A 272 6.28 -9.14 -25.24
C ILE A 272 6.09 -9.40 -26.74
N ASP A 273 6.78 -8.63 -27.56
CA ASP A 273 6.80 -8.77 -29.01
C ASP A 273 8.05 -9.57 -29.43
N ALA A 274 7.86 -10.67 -30.15
CA ALA A 274 8.96 -11.51 -30.62
C ALA A 274 8.66 -12.16 -31.98
N PRO A 275 9.69 -12.52 -32.77
CA PRO A 275 9.50 -13.28 -34.00
C PRO A 275 8.78 -14.62 -33.77
N ASN A 276 7.99 -15.06 -34.75
CA ASN A 276 7.15 -16.26 -34.65
C ASN A 276 7.94 -17.55 -34.34
N ASP A 277 9.21 -17.63 -34.72
CA ASP A 277 10.07 -18.80 -34.49
C ASP A 277 10.54 -18.94 -33.03
N VAL A 278 10.46 -17.88 -32.21
CA VAL A 278 10.88 -17.90 -30.79
C VAL A 278 9.75 -17.65 -29.80
N ILE A 279 8.52 -17.44 -30.28
CA ILE A 279 7.36 -17.14 -29.43
C ILE A 279 7.04 -18.26 -28.42
N GLY A 280 7.36 -19.51 -28.76
CA GLY A 280 7.21 -20.65 -27.85
C GLY A 280 8.09 -20.52 -26.60
N GLY A 281 9.29 -19.93 -26.74
CA GLY A 281 10.16 -19.62 -25.61
C GLY A 281 9.55 -18.56 -24.70
N VAL A 282 9.02 -17.48 -25.27
CA VAL A 282 8.32 -16.41 -24.54
C VAL A 282 7.16 -16.96 -23.72
N THR A 283 6.28 -17.73 -24.36
CA THR A 283 5.08 -18.34 -23.74
C THR A 283 5.47 -19.19 -22.52
N ARG A 284 6.55 -19.97 -22.64
CA ARG A 284 7.07 -20.81 -21.56
C ARG A 284 7.61 -19.98 -20.40
N GLU A 285 8.40 -18.95 -20.67
CA GLU A 285 8.95 -18.09 -19.61
C GLU A 285 7.86 -17.37 -18.82
N VAL A 286 6.80 -16.87 -19.50
CA VAL A 286 5.64 -16.26 -18.84
C VAL A 286 4.91 -17.28 -17.96
N THR A 287 4.63 -18.47 -18.50
CA THR A 287 3.89 -19.52 -17.78
C THR A 287 4.64 -20.03 -16.55
N ASN A 288 5.96 -20.21 -16.65
CA ASN A 288 6.81 -20.65 -15.55
C ASN A 288 6.80 -19.67 -14.37
N ARG A 289 6.51 -18.39 -14.64
CA ARG A 289 6.51 -17.28 -13.68
C ARG A 289 5.09 -16.93 -13.20
N ARG A 290 4.17 -17.91 -13.20
CA ARG A 290 2.74 -17.72 -12.87
C ARG A 290 2.04 -16.65 -13.73
N GLY A 291 2.59 -16.34 -14.89
CA GLY A 291 1.97 -15.40 -15.82
C GLY A 291 0.74 -16.00 -16.48
N VAL A 292 -0.29 -15.19 -16.63
CA VAL A 292 -1.52 -15.51 -17.34
C VAL A 292 -1.50 -14.80 -18.68
N ILE A 293 -1.60 -15.56 -19.76
CA ILE A 293 -1.67 -15.01 -21.12
C ILE A 293 -3.13 -14.71 -21.42
N GLU A 294 -3.42 -13.46 -21.77
CA GLU A 294 -4.77 -12.98 -22.08
C GLU A 294 -5.01 -12.98 -23.60
N ASP A 295 -4.00 -12.58 -24.37
CA ASP A 295 -4.09 -12.54 -25.84
C ASP A 295 -2.72 -12.80 -26.50
N MET A 296 -2.76 -13.30 -27.74
CA MET A 296 -1.59 -13.58 -28.56
C MET A 296 -1.79 -13.18 -30.02
N PRO A 297 -1.90 -11.87 -30.35
CA PRO A 297 -2.06 -11.45 -31.73
C PRO A 297 -0.79 -11.70 -32.55
N ILE A 298 -0.99 -12.06 -33.81
CA ILE A 298 0.08 -12.30 -34.78
C ILE A 298 -0.05 -11.25 -35.89
N ASP A 299 1.02 -10.50 -36.13
CA ASP A 299 1.12 -9.55 -37.24
C ASP A 299 2.33 -9.89 -38.11
N GLY A 300 2.05 -10.54 -39.25
CA GLY A 300 3.08 -10.97 -40.18
C GLY A 300 4.11 -11.91 -39.53
N GLY A 301 5.36 -11.43 -39.43
CA GLY A 301 6.49 -12.19 -38.90
C GLY A 301 6.67 -12.11 -37.37
N THR A 302 5.83 -11.33 -36.68
CA THR A 302 5.93 -11.04 -35.26
C THR A 302 4.67 -11.48 -34.54
N ALA A 303 4.82 -12.04 -33.34
CA ALA A 303 3.74 -12.33 -32.43
C ALA A 303 3.93 -11.52 -31.13
N SER A 304 2.82 -11.08 -30.55
CA SER A 304 2.82 -10.41 -29.25
C SER A 304 2.22 -11.35 -28.20
N VAL A 305 2.86 -11.51 -27.06
CA VAL A 305 2.25 -12.12 -25.87
C VAL A 305 1.78 -11.00 -24.96
N ILE A 306 0.48 -10.92 -24.74
CA ILE A 306 -0.15 -9.94 -23.85
C ILE A 306 -0.77 -10.69 -22.68
N GLY A 307 -0.50 -10.23 -21.47
CA GLY A 307 -1.05 -10.86 -20.29
C GLY A 307 -0.64 -10.17 -19.00
N LYS A 308 -0.71 -10.92 -17.90
CA LYS A 308 -0.35 -10.44 -16.56
C LYS A 308 0.62 -11.37 -15.87
N MET A 309 1.47 -10.82 -15.02
CA MET A 309 2.42 -11.60 -14.21
C MET A 309 2.59 -10.96 -12.83
N PRO A 310 2.72 -11.76 -11.76
CA PRO A 310 3.08 -11.22 -10.45
C PRO A 310 4.46 -10.57 -10.48
N VAL A 311 4.61 -9.42 -9.81
CA VAL A 311 5.90 -8.71 -9.76
C VAL A 311 6.97 -9.55 -9.06
N ALA A 312 6.61 -10.35 -8.06
CA ALA A 312 7.53 -11.25 -7.37
C ALA A 312 8.17 -12.29 -8.30
N GLU A 313 7.46 -12.69 -9.35
CA GLU A 313 7.92 -13.66 -10.34
C GLU A 313 8.64 -12.98 -11.51
N SER A 314 8.84 -11.67 -11.48
CA SER A 314 9.51 -10.93 -12.56
C SER A 314 11.01 -10.74 -12.37
N PHE A 315 11.53 -11.12 -11.21
CA PHE A 315 12.96 -10.98 -10.94
C PHE A 315 13.80 -11.86 -11.88
N GLY A 316 14.81 -11.26 -12.49
CA GLY A 316 15.67 -11.90 -13.49
C GLY A 316 15.02 -12.10 -14.86
N PHE A 317 13.78 -11.62 -15.07
CA PHE A 317 13.02 -11.85 -16.30
C PHE A 317 13.75 -11.33 -17.55
N SER A 318 14.43 -10.19 -17.44
CA SER A 318 15.23 -9.59 -18.52
C SER A 318 16.29 -10.54 -19.10
N ASN A 319 16.95 -11.33 -18.24
CA ASN A 319 17.99 -12.26 -18.67
C ASN A 319 17.37 -13.52 -19.29
N ASP A 320 16.32 -14.06 -18.67
CA ASP A 320 15.68 -15.29 -19.11
C ASP A 320 14.95 -15.09 -20.45
N ILE A 321 14.25 -13.96 -20.62
CA ILE A 321 13.56 -13.67 -21.88
C ILE A 321 14.56 -13.42 -23.02
N ARG A 322 15.71 -12.79 -22.72
CA ARG A 322 16.79 -12.61 -23.69
C ARG A 322 17.37 -13.95 -24.11
N ALA A 323 17.61 -14.86 -23.16
CA ALA A 323 18.12 -16.20 -23.46
C ALA A 323 17.10 -17.02 -24.29
N ALA A 324 15.82 -17.01 -23.91
CA ALA A 324 14.76 -17.73 -24.58
C ALA A 324 14.49 -17.25 -26.02
N THR A 325 14.80 -15.99 -26.31
CA THR A 325 14.52 -15.36 -27.62
C THR A 325 15.77 -15.01 -28.42
N GLN A 326 16.96 -15.41 -27.96
CA GLN A 326 18.24 -15.02 -28.57
C GLN A 326 18.40 -13.49 -28.68
N GLY A 327 17.82 -12.75 -27.73
CA GLY A 327 17.82 -11.29 -27.68
C GLY A 327 16.90 -10.60 -28.68
N ARG A 328 15.95 -11.32 -29.28
CA ARG A 328 15.01 -10.76 -30.27
C ARG A 328 13.68 -10.30 -29.69
N ALA A 329 13.41 -10.57 -28.42
CA ALA A 329 12.22 -10.05 -27.74
C ALA A 329 12.35 -8.56 -27.41
N ILE A 330 11.27 -7.83 -27.65
CA ILE A 330 11.03 -6.50 -27.10
C ILE A 330 9.91 -6.66 -26.08
N TRP A 331 10.06 -6.07 -24.91
CA TRP A 331 9.05 -6.20 -23.87
C TRP A 331 8.88 -4.89 -23.10
N ASN A 332 7.68 -4.70 -22.57
CA ASN A 332 7.36 -3.65 -21.63
C ASN A 332 6.45 -4.19 -20.53
N THR A 333 6.34 -3.41 -19.46
CA THR A 333 5.51 -3.74 -18.30
C THR A 333 4.77 -2.49 -17.85
N GLU A 334 3.55 -2.69 -17.39
CA GLU A 334 2.71 -1.64 -16.81
C GLU A 334 2.09 -2.16 -15.52
N ASN A 335 1.84 -1.29 -14.54
CA ASN A 335 1.20 -1.69 -13.29
C ASN A 335 -0.23 -2.20 -13.57
N ALA A 336 -0.58 -3.38 -13.07
CA ALA A 336 -1.90 -3.99 -13.21
C ALA A 336 -2.72 -3.98 -11.91
N GLY A 337 -2.24 -3.26 -10.88
CA GLY A 337 -2.84 -3.22 -9.55
C GLY A 337 -2.39 -4.38 -8.67
N PHE A 338 -3.28 -4.77 -7.76
CA PHE A 338 -3.03 -5.79 -6.75
C PHE A 338 -4.10 -6.87 -6.86
N GLU A 339 -3.69 -8.13 -6.80
CA GLU A 339 -4.59 -9.28 -6.81
C GLU A 339 -4.36 -10.13 -5.56
N ILE A 340 -5.38 -10.90 -5.17
CA ILE A 340 -5.31 -11.75 -3.98
C ILE A 340 -4.27 -12.84 -4.20
N LEU A 341 -3.28 -12.92 -3.30
CA LEU A 341 -2.28 -13.99 -3.33
C LEU A 341 -2.98 -15.36 -3.18
N PRO A 342 -2.63 -16.36 -4.01
CA PRO A 342 -3.18 -17.70 -3.87
C PRO A 342 -3.02 -18.27 -2.45
N ARG A 343 -4.07 -18.88 -1.91
CA ARG A 343 -4.09 -19.42 -0.54
C ARG A 343 -2.96 -20.40 -0.25
N SER A 344 -2.52 -21.17 -1.25
CA SER A 344 -1.40 -22.10 -1.13
C SER A 344 -0.04 -21.43 -0.87
N LEU A 345 0.10 -20.15 -1.22
CA LEU A 345 1.33 -19.36 -1.01
C LEU A 345 1.26 -18.49 0.24
N LEU A 346 0.06 -18.27 0.80
CA LEU A 346 -0.19 -17.33 1.87
C LEU A 346 0.70 -17.58 3.09
N GLU A 347 0.70 -18.79 3.65
CA GLU A 347 1.47 -19.11 4.86
C GLU A 347 2.98 -18.91 4.65
N LYS A 348 3.49 -19.36 3.50
CA LYS A 348 4.91 -19.23 3.14
C LYS A 348 5.32 -17.76 3.03
N ILE A 349 4.62 -16.99 2.19
CA ILE A 349 4.97 -15.59 1.91
C ILE A 349 4.80 -14.74 3.17
N VAL A 350 3.71 -14.92 3.92
CA VAL A 350 3.50 -14.19 5.17
C VAL A 350 4.58 -14.54 6.20
N GLY A 351 4.94 -15.83 6.33
CA GLY A 351 6.04 -16.27 7.20
C GLY A 351 7.37 -15.59 6.84
N GLU A 352 7.75 -15.60 5.55
CA GLU A 352 8.98 -14.98 5.05
C GLU A 352 9.02 -13.45 5.30
N ILE A 353 7.90 -12.75 5.06
CA ILE A 353 7.82 -11.30 5.32
C ILE A 353 7.96 -11.03 6.82
N ARG A 354 7.33 -11.84 7.68
CA ARG A 354 7.37 -11.69 9.13
C ARG A 354 8.77 -11.95 9.67
N GLU A 355 9.43 -13.02 9.25
CA GLU A 355 10.82 -13.33 9.61
C GLU A 355 11.77 -12.20 9.22
N ARG A 356 11.63 -11.68 7.99
CA ARG A 356 12.43 -10.54 7.50
C ARG A 356 12.25 -9.29 8.37
N LYS A 357 11.05 -9.06 8.90
CA LYS A 357 10.75 -7.93 9.81
C LYS A 357 11.08 -8.24 11.28
N GLY A 358 11.67 -9.39 11.60
CA GLY A 358 11.98 -9.80 12.97
C GLY A 358 10.75 -10.16 13.80
N LEU A 359 9.64 -10.52 13.16
CA LEU A 359 8.40 -10.97 13.79
C LEU A 359 8.38 -12.51 13.84
N LYS A 360 7.51 -13.07 14.71
CA LYS A 360 7.26 -14.52 14.71
C LYS A 360 6.63 -14.93 13.37
N PRO A 361 7.04 -16.06 12.74
CA PRO A 361 6.49 -16.47 11.44
C PRO A 361 4.97 -16.67 11.46
N GLU A 362 4.43 -17.12 12.60
CA GLU A 362 2.99 -17.35 12.74
C GLU A 362 2.22 -16.04 12.86
N VAL A 363 1.09 -15.96 12.14
CA VAL A 363 0.15 -14.84 12.23
C VAL A 363 -0.56 -14.88 13.59
N PRO A 364 -0.66 -13.74 14.32
CA PRO A 364 -1.39 -13.70 15.57
C PRO A 364 -2.89 -13.94 15.35
N GLY A 365 -3.48 -14.87 16.10
CA GLY A 365 -4.92 -15.10 16.11
C GLY A 365 -5.67 -14.00 16.87
N GLU A 366 -7.01 -14.06 16.85
CA GLU A 366 -7.89 -13.09 17.52
C GLU A 366 -7.58 -12.87 19.01
N ALA A 367 -7.21 -13.94 19.72
CA ALA A 367 -6.90 -13.89 21.15
C ALA A 367 -5.76 -12.91 21.48
N TYR A 368 -4.79 -12.76 20.56
CA TYR A 368 -3.66 -11.84 20.74
C TYR A 368 -4.09 -10.37 20.88
N TYR A 369 -5.23 -9.99 20.30
CA TYR A 369 -5.73 -8.62 20.30
C TYR A 369 -6.80 -8.37 21.39
N THR A 370 -7.17 -9.40 22.14
CA THR A 370 -8.23 -9.33 23.16
C THR A 370 -7.71 -8.89 24.54
N ASP A 371 -6.42 -9.14 24.78
CA ASP A 371 -5.66 -8.80 25.99
C ASP A 371 -4.96 -7.44 25.86
#